data_AF-A0A1T5KEQ0-F1
#
_entry.id   AF-A0A1T5KEQ0-F1
#
_cell.length_a   1.000
_cell.length_b   1.000
_cell.length_c   1.000
_cell.angle_alpha   90.00
_cell.angle_beta   90.00
_cell.angle_gamma   90.00
#
_symmetry.space_group_name_H-M   'P 1'
#
loop_
_entity.id
_entity.type
_entity.pdbx_description
1 polymer ?
#
loop_
_entity_poly.entity_id
_entity_poly.type
_entity_poly.pdbx_seq_one_letter_code
_entity_poly.pdbx_strand_id
1 'polypeptide(L)'
;MVPSPTTALTPKTRDALTAAQLYYMQDLTMEAIASELHTSRSSVSRLLSHARETGLVEIQVRSPLDMPRQVEADIRRRYGVVAHVVPVPELTSDVDRLERVAISAARILGSFFDSNMTMGVAWGSTMSAVSRHLVAKATHNSSIVQLNGAANPRTTGILYASEILQRFGGAYGAYVQQFPVPAFFDDPGTKKALWRERSIHRVIDIQAGMDVAVFGLGSPFAGVPSHVYIGGYLDDDDFASLAEAKVVGDVATVFFREDGSDDGIALNQRSSGPDLQVLRRVSRRVCIVAGTSKLASLRGALAAGLITDLILDSRTARELVDGAPADATQAERWRRHNSSD
;
A
#
# COMPACT_ATOMS: atom_id res chain seq x y z
N MET A 1 7.79 -13.30 -35.35
CA MET A 1 6.44 -12.70 -35.50
C MET A 1 5.43 -13.77 -35.13
N VAL A 2 5.06 -13.83 -33.85
CA VAL A 2 4.11 -14.83 -33.32
C VAL A 2 2.71 -14.25 -33.50
N PRO A 3 1.77 -14.93 -34.17
CA PRO A 3 0.41 -14.41 -34.33
C PRO A 3 -0.29 -14.41 -32.97
N SER A 4 -0.83 -13.26 -32.58
CA SER A 4 -1.70 -13.13 -31.41
C SER A 4 -2.94 -14.04 -31.58
N PRO A 5 -3.36 -14.79 -30.54
CA PRO A 5 -4.62 -15.51 -30.60
C PRO A 5 -5.75 -14.48 -30.45
N THR A 6 -6.32 -14.04 -31.57
CA THR A 6 -7.63 -13.38 -31.54
C THR A 6 -8.64 -14.44 -31.10
N THR A 7 -8.93 -14.50 -29.79
CA THR A 7 -9.96 -15.38 -29.25
C THR A 7 -11.28 -14.98 -29.90
N ALA A 8 -11.74 -15.77 -30.88
CA ALA A 8 -12.99 -15.51 -31.57
C ALA A 8 -14.13 -15.59 -30.54
N LEU A 9 -14.71 -14.43 -30.20
CA LEU A 9 -15.88 -14.36 -29.33
C LEU A 9 -17.00 -15.22 -29.93
N THR A 10 -17.59 -16.10 -29.12
CA THR A 10 -18.73 -16.91 -29.57
C THR A 10 -19.88 -15.99 -30.00
N PRO A 11 -20.75 -16.40 -30.94
CA PRO A 11 -21.89 -15.59 -31.37
C PRO A 11 -22.73 -15.09 -30.19
N LYS A 12 -22.97 -15.96 -29.20
CA LYS A 12 -23.71 -15.64 -27.98
C LYS A 12 -23.00 -14.59 -27.11
N THR A 13 -21.68 -14.65 -26.98
CA THR A 13 -20.89 -13.67 -26.23
C THR A 13 -20.89 -12.31 -26.94
N ARG A 14 -20.84 -12.31 -28.28
CA ARG A 14 -20.94 -11.09 -29.08
C ARG A 14 -22.31 -10.42 -28.93
N ASP A 15 -23.39 -11.19 -29.05
CA ASP A 15 -24.74 -10.66 -28.90
C ASP A 15 -25.01 -10.16 -27.47
N ALA A 16 -24.44 -10.82 -26.46
CA ALA A 16 -24.51 -10.39 -25.07
C ALA A 16 -23.75 -9.07 -24.82
N LEU A 17 -22.57 -8.92 -25.45
CA LEU A 17 -21.81 -7.67 -25.40
C LEU A 17 -22.56 -6.52 -26.08
N THR A 18 -23.10 -6.74 -27.28
CA THR A 18 -23.88 -5.73 -28.01
C THR A 18 -25.13 -5.33 -27.23
N ALA A 19 -25.90 -6.31 -26.72
CA ALA A 19 -27.07 -6.03 -25.90
C ALA A 19 -26.73 -5.22 -24.64
N ALA A 20 -25.60 -5.53 -23.99
CA ALA A 20 -25.12 -4.78 -22.82
C ALA A 20 -24.72 -3.34 -23.16
N GLN A 21 -24.03 -3.10 -24.27
CA GLN A 21 -23.65 -1.75 -24.71
C GLN A 21 -24.89 -0.90 -25.01
N LEU A 22 -25.84 -1.44 -25.78
CA LEU A 22 -27.09 -0.75 -26.10
C LEU A 22 -27.91 -0.42 -24.84
N TYR A 23 -27.94 -1.33 -23.87
CA TYR A 23 -28.72 -1.13 -22.64
C TYR A 23 -28.04 -0.20 -21.63
N TYR A 24 -26.76 -0.43 -21.29
CA TYR A 24 -26.09 0.28 -20.20
C TYR A 24 -25.32 1.53 -20.64
N MET A 25 -24.96 1.66 -21.93
CA MET A 25 -24.22 2.83 -22.43
C MET A 25 -25.08 3.78 -23.26
N GLN A 26 -26.16 3.28 -23.85
CA GLN A 26 -27.03 4.06 -24.74
C GLN A 26 -28.48 4.19 -24.21
N ASP A 27 -28.76 3.67 -23.02
CA ASP A 27 -30.07 3.74 -22.33
C ASP A 27 -31.26 3.27 -23.18
N LEU A 28 -31.04 2.33 -24.12
CA LEU A 28 -32.11 1.78 -24.95
C LEU A 28 -33.00 0.81 -24.15
N THR A 29 -34.30 0.83 -24.45
CA THR A 29 -35.24 -0.11 -23.84
C THR A 29 -35.03 -1.53 -24.36
N MET A 30 -35.41 -2.54 -23.57
CA MET A 30 -35.30 -3.93 -24.02
C MET A 30 -36.11 -4.23 -25.30
N GLU A 31 -37.19 -3.48 -25.55
CA GLU A 31 -37.97 -3.58 -26.80
C GLU A 31 -37.22 -3.01 -28.01
N ALA A 32 -36.55 -1.86 -27.86
CA ALA A 32 -35.73 -1.29 -28.92
C ALA A 32 -34.55 -2.21 -29.27
N ILE A 33 -33.87 -2.73 -28.25
CA ILE A 33 -32.76 -3.68 -28.42
C ILE A 33 -33.23 -4.98 -29.08
N ALA A 34 -34.42 -5.46 -28.73
CA ALA A 34 -35.00 -6.66 -29.34
C ALA A 34 -35.26 -6.47 -30.84
N SER A 35 -35.74 -5.29 -31.24
CA SER A 35 -35.93 -4.94 -32.65
C SER A 35 -34.60 -4.86 -33.41
N GLU A 36 -33.57 -4.28 -32.79
CA GLU A 36 -32.25 -4.09 -33.40
C GLU A 36 -31.46 -5.39 -33.54
N LEU A 37 -31.57 -6.28 -32.55
CA LEU A 37 -30.94 -7.62 -32.58
C LEU A 37 -31.83 -8.68 -33.25
N HIS A 38 -32.95 -8.29 -33.85
CA HIS A 38 -33.95 -9.18 -34.47
C HIS A 38 -34.32 -10.39 -33.59
N THR A 39 -34.56 -10.14 -32.30
CA THR A 39 -34.83 -11.16 -31.29
C THR A 39 -36.02 -10.78 -30.41
N SER A 40 -36.38 -11.63 -29.45
CA SER A 40 -37.45 -11.31 -28.49
C SER A 40 -36.90 -10.54 -27.28
N ARG A 41 -37.76 -9.75 -26.62
CA ARG A 41 -37.46 -9.11 -25.33
C ARG A 41 -36.94 -10.11 -24.28
N SER A 42 -37.51 -11.32 -24.26
CA SER A 42 -37.06 -12.41 -23.36
C SER A 42 -35.64 -12.90 -23.68
N SER A 43 -35.23 -12.89 -24.95
CA SER A 43 -33.86 -13.21 -25.35
C SER A 43 -32.89 -12.09 -25.00
N VAL A 44 -33.25 -10.82 -25.16
CA VAL A 44 -32.45 -9.67 -24.69
C VAL A 44 -32.21 -9.75 -23.19
N SER A 45 -33.25 -10.05 -22.39
CA SER A 45 -33.10 -10.23 -20.94
C SER A 45 -32.11 -11.36 -20.60
N ARG A 46 -32.14 -12.47 -21.34
CA ARG A 46 -31.19 -13.58 -21.15
C ARG A 46 -29.77 -13.21 -21.56
N LEU A 47 -29.60 -12.42 -22.62
CA LEU A 47 -28.30 -11.90 -23.05
C LEU A 47 -27.71 -10.93 -22.01
N LEU A 48 -28.51 -10.03 -21.45
CA LEU A 48 -28.08 -9.12 -20.37
C LEU A 48 -27.73 -9.89 -19.08
N SER A 49 -28.52 -10.92 -18.72
CA SER A 49 -28.16 -11.80 -17.61
C SER A 49 -26.87 -12.56 -17.86
N HIS A 50 -26.70 -13.13 -19.06
CA HIS A 50 -25.47 -13.80 -19.45
C HIS A 50 -24.27 -12.86 -19.40
N ALA A 51 -24.41 -11.61 -19.83
CA ALA A 51 -23.36 -10.61 -19.74
C ALA A 51 -22.94 -10.30 -18.29
N ARG A 52 -23.91 -10.26 -17.35
CA ARG A 52 -23.60 -10.12 -15.92
C ARG A 52 -22.95 -11.37 -15.34
N GLU A 53 -23.49 -12.55 -15.63
CA GLU A 53 -23.00 -13.84 -15.11
C GLU A 53 -21.59 -14.19 -15.61
N THR A 54 -21.25 -13.77 -16.84
CA THR A 54 -19.93 -14.02 -17.44
C THR A 54 -18.92 -12.90 -17.19
N GLY A 55 -19.30 -11.85 -16.45
CA GLY A 55 -18.41 -10.74 -16.14
C GLY A 55 -18.15 -9.79 -17.31
N LEU A 56 -18.92 -9.87 -18.40
CA LEU A 56 -18.91 -8.85 -19.46
C LEU A 56 -19.44 -7.49 -18.95
N VAL A 57 -20.26 -7.53 -17.90
CA VAL A 57 -20.81 -6.35 -17.23
C VAL A 57 -20.58 -6.46 -15.72
N GLU A 58 -19.87 -5.47 -15.17
CA GLU A 58 -19.78 -5.23 -13.73
C GLU A 58 -20.61 -3.99 -13.39
N ILE A 59 -21.61 -4.15 -12.51
CA ILE A 59 -22.46 -3.02 -12.07
C ILE A 59 -21.95 -2.54 -10.72
N GLN A 60 -21.41 -1.33 -10.68
CA GLN A 60 -21.02 -0.66 -9.45
C GLN A 60 -22.10 0.33 -9.02
N VAL A 61 -22.84 0.02 -7.96
CA VAL A 61 -23.77 0.96 -7.32
C VAL A 61 -22.99 1.81 -6.33
N ARG A 62 -23.03 3.14 -6.48
CA ARG A 62 -22.34 4.10 -5.61
C ARG A 62 -23.37 4.78 -4.72
N SER A 63 -23.27 4.60 -3.39
CA SER A 63 -24.19 5.24 -2.45
C SER A 63 -23.61 6.58 -1.98
N PRO A 64 -24.41 7.66 -1.96
CA PRO A 64 -24.00 8.92 -1.32
C PRO A 64 -23.82 8.79 0.20
N LEU A 65 -24.29 7.69 0.80
CA LEU A 65 -24.07 7.31 2.19
C LEU A 65 -22.86 6.37 2.39
N ASP A 66 -21.99 6.23 1.38
CA ASP A 66 -20.76 5.44 1.47
C ASP A 66 -19.87 6.03 2.59
N MET A 67 -20.05 5.55 3.82
CA MET A 67 -19.21 5.85 4.99
C MET A 67 -17.70 5.77 4.66
N PRO A 68 -17.21 4.83 3.84
CA PRO A 68 -15.81 4.83 3.40
C PRO A 68 -15.37 6.14 2.72
N ARG A 69 -16.21 6.75 1.86
CA ARG A 69 -15.86 8.00 1.16
C ARG A 69 -15.81 9.21 2.08
N GLN A 70 -16.68 9.25 3.09
CA GLN A 70 -16.64 10.32 4.10
C GLN A 70 -15.36 10.21 4.93
N VAL A 71 -15.01 8.99 5.37
CA VAL A 71 -13.77 8.72 6.09
C VAL A 71 -12.54 9.05 5.23
N GLU A 72 -12.54 8.71 3.94
CA GLU A 72 -11.45 9.10 3.01
C GLU A 72 -11.30 10.62 2.90
N ALA A 73 -12.42 11.34 2.79
CA ALA A 73 -12.42 12.80 2.73
C ALA A 73 -11.95 13.44 4.05
N ASP A 74 -12.31 12.86 5.19
CA ASP A 74 -11.86 13.29 6.51
C ASP A 74 -10.36 13.07 6.71
N ILE A 75 -9.85 11.90 6.30
CA ILE A 75 -8.41 11.62 6.32
C ILE A 75 -7.67 12.61 5.41
N ARG A 76 -8.17 12.87 4.20
CA ARG A 76 -7.58 13.87 3.30
C ARG A 76 -7.57 15.26 3.92
N ARG A 77 -8.68 15.70 4.52
CA ARG A 77 -8.79 17.03 5.13
C ARG A 77 -7.83 17.20 6.31
N ARG A 78 -7.68 16.18 7.17
CA ARG A 78 -6.86 16.26 8.38
C ARG A 78 -5.38 16.05 8.14
N TYR A 79 -5.02 15.13 7.26
CA TYR A 79 -3.63 14.69 7.08
C TYR A 79 -3.04 15.05 5.73
N GLY A 80 -3.84 15.57 4.78
CA GLY A 80 -3.37 15.88 3.43
C GLY A 80 -3.06 14.64 2.57
N VAL A 81 -3.49 13.45 2.99
CA VAL A 81 -3.19 12.17 2.31
C VAL A 81 -4.40 11.66 1.53
N VAL A 82 -4.14 10.98 0.42
CA VAL A 82 -5.17 10.28 -0.35
C VAL A 82 -5.40 8.91 0.28
N ALA A 83 -6.53 8.74 0.96
CA ALA A 83 -6.91 7.45 1.51
C ALA A 83 -7.71 6.60 0.51
N HIS A 84 -7.49 5.30 0.57
CA HIS A 84 -8.24 4.25 -0.10
C HIS A 84 -8.75 3.27 0.96
N VAL A 85 -10.03 3.39 1.33
CA VAL A 85 -10.63 2.61 2.40
C VAL A 85 -11.21 1.33 1.84
N VAL A 86 -10.64 0.21 2.27
CA VAL A 86 -11.06 -1.14 1.91
C VAL A 86 -12.20 -1.59 2.84
N PRO A 87 -13.40 -1.88 2.31
CA PRO A 87 -14.50 -2.38 3.12
C PRO A 87 -14.16 -3.77 3.67
N VAL A 88 -14.08 -3.90 4.99
CA VAL A 88 -13.87 -5.17 5.68
C VAL A 88 -14.90 -5.32 6.80
N PRO A 89 -15.64 -6.45 6.88
CA PRO A 89 -16.55 -6.70 7.99
C PRO A 89 -15.87 -6.61 9.36
N GLU A 90 -16.62 -6.19 10.39
CA GLU A 90 -16.04 -5.94 11.72
C GLU A 90 -15.52 -7.21 12.39
N LEU A 91 -16.22 -8.33 12.22
CA LEU A 91 -15.87 -9.65 12.79
C LEU A 91 -14.80 -10.42 11.98
N THR A 92 -14.20 -9.80 10.96
CA THR A 92 -13.13 -10.42 10.17
C THR A 92 -11.83 -10.49 10.97
N SER A 93 -11.18 -11.66 10.96
CA SER A 93 -9.88 -11.90 11.59
C SER A 93 -8.80 -10.95 11.06
N ASP A 94 -7.74 -10.69 11.83
CA ASP A 94 -6.66 -9.79 11.40
C ASP A 94 -5.93 -10.30 10.15
N VAL A 95 -5.80 -11.63 10.00
CA VAL A 95 -5.18 -12.26 8.83
C VAL A 95 -6.04 -12.03 7.58
N ASP A 96 -7.34 -12.31 7.65
CA ASP A 96 -8.25 -12.11 6.52
C ASP A 96 -8.43 -10.63 6.17
N ARG A 97 -8.37 -9.74 7.19
CA ARG A 97 -8.37 -8.29 7.01
C ARG A 97 -7.15 -7.84 6.24
N LEU A 98 -5.96 -8.30 6.65
CA LEU A 98 -4.72 -8.01 5.93
C LEU A 98 -4.79 -8.51 4.48
N GLU A 99 -5.32 -9.72 4.25
CA GLU A 99 -5.43 -10.28 2.91
C GLU A 99 -6.37 -9.46 2.01
N ARG A 100 -7.52 -9.01 2.51
CA ARG A 100 -8.44 -8.13 1.77
C ARG A 100 -7.83 -6.77 1.42
N VAL A 101 -7.10 -6.18 2.38
CA VAL A 101 -6.36 -4.93 2.15
C VAL A 101 -5.26 -5.16 1.12
N ALA A 102 -4.55 -6.28 1.19
CA ALA A 102 -3.50 -6.64 0.26
C ALA A 102 -3.99 -6.80 -1.19
N ILE A 103 -5.12 -7.48 -1.40
CA ILE A 103 -5.77 -7.62 -2.73
C ILE A 103 -6.11 -6.24 -3.30
N SER A 104 -6.71 -5.37 -2.49
CA SER A 104 -7.10 -4.03 -2.93
C SER A 104 -5.87 -3.17 -3.24
N ALA A 105 -4.86 -3.23 -2.39
CA ALA A 105 -3.61 -2.51 -2.58
C ALA A 105 -2.89 -2.96 -3.85
N ALA A 106 -2.81 -4.26 -4.10
CA ALA A 106 -2.18 -4.81 -5.30
C ALA A 106 -2.83 -4.31 -6.61
N ARG A 107 -4.15 -4.13 -6.62
CA ARG A 107 -4.88 -3.53 -7.75
C ARG A 107 -4.57 -2.04 -7.92
N ILE A 108 -4.57 -1.29 -6.82
CA ILE A 108 -4.31 0.16 -6.82
C ILE A 108 -2.88 0.46 -7.26
N LEU A 109 -1.89 -0.32 -6.80
CA LEU A 109 -0.47 -0.13 -7.12
C LEU A 109 -0.20 -0.15 -8.63
N GLY A 110 -0.96 -0.93 -9.41
CA GLY A 110 -0.83 -0.94 -10.87
C GLY A 110 -1.13 0.43 -11.53
N SER A 111 -1.91 1.30 -10.89
CA SER A 111 -2.16 2.66 -11.38
C SER A 111 -1.08 3.66 -11.00
N PHE A 112 -0.16 3.29 -10.11
CA PHE A 112 0.87 4.18 -9.55
C PHE A 112 2.25 3.96 -10.15
N PHE A 113 2.43 2.92 -10.96
CA PHE A 113 3.73 2.53 -11.50
C PHE A 113 3.67 2.32 -13.01
N ASP A 114 4.56 3.00 -13.74
CA ASP A 114 4.63 3.00 -15.19
C ASP A 114 6.07 2.81 -15.69
N SER A 115 6.23 2.77 -17.01
CA SER A 115 7.55 2.65 -17.65
C SER A 115 8.45 3.84 -17.27
N ASN A 116 9.77 3.60 -17.20
CA ASN A 116 10.79 4.58 -16.77
C ASN A 116 10.70 5.02 -15.30
N MET A 117 9.97 4.29 -14.45
CA MET A 117 9.90 4.55 -13.01
C MET A 117 10.72 3.58 -12.19
N THR A 118 11.17 4.03 -11.03
CA THR A 118 11.75 3.21 -9.97
C THR A 118 10.80 3.12 -8.77
N MET A 119 10.43 1.90 -8.38
CA MET A 119 9.64 1.63 -7.19
C MET A 119 10.52 1.09 -6.07
N GLY A 120 10.63 1.84 -4.97
CA GLY A 120 11.17 1.36 -3.71
C GLY A 120 10.17 0.47 -2.98
N VAL A 121 10.55 -0.75 -2.65
CA VAL A 121 9.71 -1.72 -1.93
C VAL A 121 10.39 -2.12 -0.62
N ALA A 122 9.72 -1.84 0.50
CA ALA A 122 10.07 -2.44 1.79
C ALA A 122 9.62 -3.91 1.82
N TRP A 123 10.20 -4.71 2.72
CA TRP A 123 9.72 -6.08 2.96
C TRP A 123 9.02 -6.18 4.32
N GLY A 124 8.18 -7.21 4.48
CA GLY A 124 7.42 -7.45 5.72
C GLY A 124 6.10 -8.17 5.43
N SER A 125 5.38 -8.56 6.48
CA SER A 125 4.13 -9.34 6.37
C SER A 125 3.10 -8.70 5.43
N THR A 126 2.93 -7.38 5.51
CA THR A 126 2.04 -6.63 4.61
C THR A 126 2.50 -6.70 3.15
N MET A 127 3.79 -6.48 2.89
CA MET A 127 4.32 -6.48 1.52
C MET A 127 4.35 -7.89 0.92
N SER A 128 4.55 -8.92 1.75
CA SER A 128 4.40 -10.31 1.35
C SER A 128 2.97 -10.62 0.92
N ALA A 129 1.97 -10.21 1.71
CA ALA A 129 0.56 -10.38 1.33
C ALA A 129 0.24 -9.66 0.01
N VAL A 130 0.64 -8.39 -0.14
CA VAL A 130 0.43 -7.61 -1.36
C VAL A 130 1.09 -8.26 -2.57
N SER A 131 2.34 -8.72 -2.43
CA SER A 131 3.12 -9.31 -3.53
C SER A 131 2.45 -10.54 -4.16
N ARG A 132 1.63 -11.29 -3.39
CA ARG A 132 0.90 -12.48 -3.90
C ARG A 132 -0.28 -12.12 -4.81
N HIS A 133 -0.76 -10.88 -4.76
CA HIS A 133 -1.98 -10.43 -5.46
C HIS A 133 -1.71 -9.40 -6.56
N LEU A 134 -0.44 -9.09 -6.83
CA LEU A 134 -0.06 -8.11 -7.85
C LEU A 134 -0.65 -8.50 -9.21
N VAL A 135 -1.29 -7.53 -9.83
CA VAL A 135 -1.86 -7.68 -11.16
C VAL A 135 -0.77 -7.40 -12.19
N ALA A 136 -0.60 -8.32 -13.14
CA ALA A 136 0.40 -8.17 -14.17
C ALA A 136 0.13 -6.92 -15.02
N LYS A 137 1.13 -6.03 -15.10
CA LYS A 137 1.14 -4.83 -15.94
C LYS A 137 2.55 -4.64 -16.46
N ALA A 138 2.82 -5.08 -17.67
CA ALA A 138 4.15 -4.95 -18.26
C ALA A 138 4.56 -3.46 -18.38
N THR A 139 5.74 -3.14 -17.86
CA THR A 139 6.39 -1.84 -17.97
C THR A 139 7.75 -2.01 -18.64
N HIS A 140 8.33 -0.91 -19.12
CA HIS A 140 9.63 -0.90 -19.78
C HIS A 140 10.58 0.04 -19.06
N ASN A 141 11.87 -0.31 -19.05
CA ASN A 141 12.91 0.51 -18.43
C ASN A 141 12.57 0.91 -16.98
N SER A 142 11.92 0.00 -16.25
CA SER A 142 11.47 0.23 -14.87
C SER A 142 12.25 -0.66 -13.91
N SER A 143 12.36 -0.22 -12.66
CA SER A 143 13.11 -0.95 -11.63
C SER A 143 12.33 -1.08 -10.34
N ILE A 144 12.48 -2.20 -9.66
CA ILE A 144 12.05 -2.41 -8.28
C ILE A 144 13.32 -2.44 -7.42
N VAL A 145 13.43 -1.55 -6.44
CA VAL A 145 14.58 -1.48 -5.53
C VAL A 145 14.17 -1.81 -4.10
N GLN A 146 14.93 -2.67 -3.44
CA GLN A 146 14.71 -3.02 -2.03
C GLN A 146 15.10 -1.84 -1.13
N LEU A 147 14.23 -1.44 -0.19
CA LEU A 147 14.47 -0.28 0.68
C LEU A 147 15.37 -0.58 1.88
N ASN A 148 15.16 -1.71 2.55
CA ASN A 148 15.89 -2.07 3.76
C ASN A 148 16.55 -3.44 3.61
N GLY A 149 17.72 -3.62 4.24
CA GLY A 149 18.43 -4.90 4.29
C GLY A 149 17.57 -5.99 4.92
N ALA A 150 17.92 -7.25 4.68
CA ALA A 150 17.04 -8.38 5.02
C ALA A 150 17.70 -9.47 5.86
N ALA A 151 19.03 -9.45 6.05
CA ALA A 151 19.70 -10.48 6.85
C ALA A 151 19.45 -10.27 8.36
N ASN A 152 19.34 -11.37 9.11
CA ASN A 152 19.33 -11.41 10.57
C ASN A 152 20.23 -12.53 11.12
N PRO A 153 20.53 -12.52 12.43
CA PRO A 153 21.38 -13.55 13.04
C PRO A 153 20.73 -14.94 13.20
N ARG A 154 19.41 -15.08 13.12
CA ARG A 154 18.68 -16.33 13.45
C ARG A 154 18.22 -17.12 12.23
N THR A 155 17.96 -16.44 11.12
CA THR A 155 17.52 -16.98 9.83
C THR A 155 18.26 -16.24 8.73
N THR A 156 18.24 -16.73 7.48
CA THR A 156 18.87 -15.97 6.39
C THR A 156 18.16 -14.64 6.14
N GLY A 157 16.82 -14.58 6.27
CA GLY A 157 15.95 -13.40 6.02
C GLY A 157 15.95 -12.89 4.56
N ILE A 158 17.05 -13.11 3.84
CA ILE A 158 17.30 -12.73 2.44
C ILE A 158 16.31 -13.39 1.49
N LEU A 159 16.01 -14.68 1.66
CA LEU A 159 15.08 -15.39 0.76
C LEU A 159 13.67 -14.80 0.82
N TYR A 160 13.22 -14.40 2.02
CA TYR A 160 11.91 -13.80 2.22
C TYR A 160 11.79 -12.45 1.51
N ALA A 161 12.75 -11.55 1.71
CA ALA A 161 12.76 -10.26 1.03
C ALA A 161 12.93 -10.43 -0.50
N SER A 162 13.80 -11.34 -0.92
CA SER A 162 14.03 -11.65 -2.34
C SER A 162 12.74 -12.11 -3.02
N GLU A 163 11.96 -13.01 -2.41
CA GLU A 163 10.72 -13.51 -3.00
C GLU A 163 9.67 -12.40 -3.22
N ILE A 164 9.54 -11.49 -2.26
CA ILE A 164 8.66 -10.30 -2.39
C ILE A 164 9.10 -9.47 -3.60
N LEU A 165 10.38 -9.11 -3.65
CA LEU A 165 10.95 -8.27 -4.70
C LEU A 165 10.82 -8.92 -6.09
N GLN A 166 11.02 -10.25 -6.18
CA GLN A 166 10.84 -10.99 -7.43
C GLN A 166 9.38 -11.04 -7.89
N ARG A 167 8.40 -11.14 -6.99
CA ARG A 167 6.98 -11.03 -7.35
C ARG A 167 6.63 -9.64 -7.90
N PHE A 168 7.16 -8.58 -7.29
CA PHE A 168 7.03 -7.22 -7.83
C PHE A 168 7.68 -7.08 -9.22
N GLY A 169 8.92 -7.56 -9.38
CA GLY A 169 9.61 -7.56 -10.67
C GLY A 169 8.85 -8.31 -11.75
N GLY A 170 8.35 -9.52 -11.43
CA GLY A 170 7.59 -10.36 -12.35
C GLY A 170 6.24 -9.77 -12.74
N ALA A 171 5.50 -9.17 -11.80
CA ALA A 171 4.22 -8.53 -12.08
C ALA A 171 4.35 -7.33 -13.03
N TYR A 172 5.43 -6.56 -12.90
CA TYR A 172 5.63 -5.35 -13.69
C TYR A 172 6.62 -5.48 -14.85
N GLY A 173 7.26 -6.64 -15.03
CA GLY A 173 8.35 -6.81 -16.01
C GLY A 173 9.57 -5.93 -15.72
N ALA A 174 9.78 -5.58 -14.45
CA ALA A 174 10.76 -4.59 -14.00
C ALA A 174 12.06 -5.25 -13.49
N TYR A 175 13.19 -4.55 -13.63
CA TYR A 175 14.48 -5.02 -13.11
C TYR A 175 14.51 -4.98 -11.58
N VAL A 176 14.90 -6.07 -10.94
CA VAL A 176 14.98 -6.15 -9.48
C VAL A 176 16.38 -5.78 -8.99
N GLN A 177 16.47 -4.77 -8.12
CA GLN A 177 17.68 -4.29 -7.47
C GLN A 177 17.61 -4.65 -5.98
N GLN A 178 18.35 -5.69 -5.59
CA GLN A 178 18.44 -6.12 -4.20
C GLN A 178 19.40 -5.24 -3.40
N PHE A 179 19.18 -5.17 -2.09
CA PHE A 179 20.04 -4.41 -1.18
C PHE A 179 20.78 -5.36 -0.23
N PRO A 180 22.05 -5.70 -0.55
CA PRO A 180 22.77 -6.81 0.08
C PRO A 180 23.42 -6.40 1.41
N VAL A 181 22.60 -5.95 2.36
CA VAL A 181 23.01 -5.55 3.72
C VAL A 181 22.11 -6.20 4.77
N PRO A 182 22.55 -6.33 6.02
CA PRO A 182 21.66 -6.75 7.10
C PRO A 182 20.57 -5.71 7.38
N ALA A 183 19.47 -6.12 7.98
CA ALA A 183 18.40 -5.18 8.32
C ALA A 183 18.86 -4.15 9.38
N PHE A 184 19.64 -4.64 10.35
CA PHE A 184 20.37 -3.85 11.35
C PHE A 184 21.83 -4.30 11.41
N PHE A 185 22.72 -3.33 11.60
CA PHE A 185 24.13 -3.56 11.88
C PHE A 185 24.34 -3.63 13.39
N ASP A 186 25.19 -4.52 13.89
CA ASP A 186 25.55 -4.51 15.32
C ASP A 186 26.37 -3.28 15.67
N ASP A 187 27.30 -2.91 14.79
CA ASP A 187 28.16 -1.74 14.93
C ASP A 187 27.81 -0.64 13.90
N PRO A 188 27.46 0.59 14.35
CA PRO A 188 27.26 1.74 13.45
C PRO A 188 28.49 2.08 12.60
N GLY A 189 29.70 1.78 13.07
CA GLY A 189 30.93 1.95 12.29
C GLY A 189 30.95 1.09 11.03
N THR A 190 30.48 -0.15 11.15
CA THR A 190 30.35 -1.13 10.06
C THR A 190 29.34 -0.67 9.01
N LYS A 191 28.19 -0.12 9.43
CA LYS A 191 27.23 0.54 8.50
C LYS A 191 27.94 1.63 7.69
N LYS A 192 28.65 2.53 8.37
CA LYS A 192 29.36 3.65 7.72
C LYS A 192 30.43 3.17 6.74
N ALA A 193 31.13 2.08 7.06
CA ALA A 193 32.11 1.48 6.17
C ALA A 193 31.45 0.92 4.90
N LEU A 194 30.39 0.12 5.06
CA LEU A 194 29.66 -0.46 3.92
C LEU A 194 28.97 0.58 3.04
N TRP A 195 28.50 1.70 3.60
CA TRP A 195 27.92 2.80 2.81
C TRP A 195 28.92 3.47 1.85
N ARG A 196 30.24 3.26 2.06
CA ARG A 196 31.29 3.75 1.15
C ARG A 196 31.60 2.77 0.02
N GLU A 197 31.16 1.52 0.13
CA GLU A 197 31.38 0.51 -0.90
C GLU A 197 30.57 0.83 -2.15
N ARG A 198 31.22 0.76 -3.32
CA ARG A 198 30.60 1.13 -4.60
C ARG A 198 29.34 0.30 -4.91
N SER A 199 29.32 -0.97 -4.51
CA SER A 199 28.18 -1.87 -4.71
C SER A 199 26.95 -1.42 -3.91
N ILE A 200 27.16 -0.94 -2.69
CA ILE A 200 26.11 -0.45 -1.78
C ILE A 200 25.67 0.95 -2.21
N HIS A 201 26.63 1.85 -2.49
CA HIS A 201 26.36 3.20 -2.95
C HIS A 201 25.49 3.22 -4.21
N ARG A 202 25.73 2.31 -5.17
CA ARG A 202 24.90 2.17 -6.37
C ARG A 202 23.42 1.93 -6.04
N VAL A 203 23.12 1.10 -5.03
CA VAL A 203 21.73 0.81 -4.63
C VAL A 203 21.12 2.01 -3.89
N ILE A 204 21.91 2.69 -3.06
CA ILE A 204 21.50 3.93 -2.38
C ILE A 204 21.14 5.02 -3.39
N ASP A 205 21.92 5.17 -4.47
CA ASP A 205 21.61 6.13 -5.54
C ASP A 205 20.27 5.82 -6.24
N ILE A 206 19.99 4.52 -6.46
CA ILE A 206 18.71 4.08 -7.03
C ILE A 206 17.56 4.35 -6.05
N GLN A 207 17.75 4.10 -4.75
CA GLN A 207 16.76 4.44 -3.72
C GLN A 207 16.51 5.96 -3.68
N ALA A 208 17.55 6.78 -3.72
CA ALA A 208 17.43 8.24 -3.67
C ALA A 208 16.67 8.82 -4.87
N GLY A 209 16.71 8.13 -6.02
CA GLY A 209 15.98 8.49 -7.24
C GLY A 209 14.64 7.80 -7.43
N MET A 210 14.09 7.11 -6.42
CA MET A 210 12.82 6.39 -6.57
C MET A 210 11.63 7.35 -6.77
N ASP A 211 10.68 6.95 -7.63
CA ASP A 211 9.46 7.70 -7.93
C ASP A 211 8.32 7.32 -6.97
N VAL A 212 8.28 6.05 -6.60
CA VAL A 212 7.24 5.45 -5.76
C VAL A 212 7.88 4.67 -4.63
N ALA A 213 7.54 4.97 -3.38
CA ALA A 213 7.89 4.14 -2.23
C ALA A 213 6.64 3.37 -1.77
N VAL A 214 6.73 2.05 -1.65
CA VAL A 214 5.66 1.17 -1.17
C VAL A 214 6.12 0.46 0.09
N PHE A 215 5.39 0.66 1.18
CA PHE A 215 5.76 0.12 2.47
C PHE A 215 4.55 -0.15 3.37
N GLY A 216 4.73 -1.09 4.28
CA GLY A 216 3.88 -1.19 5.47
C GLY A 216 4.54 -0.50 6.65
N LEU A 217 3.80 -0.39 7.75
CA LEU A 217 4.34 0.09 9.01
C LEU A 217 4.62 -1.05 9.97
N GLY A 218 5.75 -1.00 10.66
CA GLY A 218 5.99 -1.82 11.83
C GLY A 218 5.36 -1.18 13.07
N SER A 219 4.88 -2.03 13.98
CA SER A 219 4.37 -1.61 15.29
C SER A 219 4.78 -2.68 16.30
N PRO A 220 5.34 -2.30 17.46
CA PRO A 220 5.68 -3.24 18.53
C PRO A 220 4.44 -3.90 19.15
N PHE A 221 3.24 -3.33 18.92
CA PHE A 221 1.97 -3.79 19.52
C PHE A 221 1.02 -4.43 18.48
N ALA A 222 1.51 -4.86 17.32
CA ALA A 222 0.68 -5.36 16.22
C ALA A 222 0.09 -6.77 16.47
N GLY A 223 -1.20 -6.96 16.18
CA GLY A 223 -1.90 -8.27 16.28
C GLY A 223 -1.38 -9.31 15.27
N VAL A 224 -0.95 -8.86 14.09
CA VAL A 224 -0.01 -9.60 13.22
C VAL A 224 1.35 -8.93 13.36
N PRO A 225 2.30 -9.56 14.07
CA PRO A 225 3.57 -8.91 14.35
C PRO A 225 4.33 -8.58 13.05
N SER A 226 4.99 -7.42 13.00
CA SER A 226 5.91 -7.13 11.90
C SER A 226 7.13 -8.05 12.01
N HIS A 227 7.61 -8.57 10.88
CA HIS A 227 8.78 -9.46 10.86
C HIS A 227 10.03 -8.84 11.47
N VAL A 228 10.13 -7.51 11.52
CA VAL A 228 11.20 -6.82 12.25
C VAL A 228 11.21 -7.21 13.74
N TYR A 229 10.04 -7.32 14.39
CA TYR A 229 9.95 -7.59 15.83
C TYR A 229 9.91 -9.07 16.18
N ILE A 230 9.51 -9.95 15.25
CA ILE A 230 9.43 -11.41 15.51
C ILE A 230 10.46 -12.26 14.77
N GLY A 231 11.10 -11.71 13.74
CA GLY A 231 12.07 -12.42 12.90
C GLY A 231 13.48 -12.50 13.49
N GLY A 232 13.64 -12.08 14.75
CA GLY A 232 14.90 -12.12 15.47
C GLY A 232 15.93 -11.10 15.03
N TYR A 233 15.45 -9.97 14.52
CA TYR A 233 16.28 -8.84 14.13
C TYR A 233 16.66 -7.93 15.31
N LEU A 234 15.92 -7.98 16.41
CA LEU A 234 16.11 -7.20 17.63
C LEU A 234 16.24 -8.13 18.84
N ASP A 235 17.05 -7.73 19.80
CA ASP A 235 17.17 -8.36 21.13
C ASP A 235 16.44 -7.56 22.22
N ASP A 236 16.42 -8.09 23.45
CA ASP A 236 15.68 -7.49 24.56
C ASP A 236 16.22 -6.09 24.93
N ASP A 237 17.52 -5.85 24.75
CA ASP A 237 18.14 -4.54 24.98
C ASP A 237 17.72 -3.52 23.92
N ASP A 238 17.61 -3.94 22.65
CA ASP A 238 17.06 -3.13 21.57
C ASP A 238 15.59 -2.75 21.86
N PHE A 239 14.77 -3.69 22.34
CA PHE A 239 13.39 -3.40 22.73
C PHE A 239 13.31 -2.40 23.88
N ALA A 240 14.16 -2.54 24.91
CA ALA A 240 14.23 -1.60 26.02
C ALA A 240 14.63 -0.19 25.55
N SER A 241 15.63 -0.10 24.66
CA SER A 241 16.10 1.15 24.05
C SER A 241 14.98 1.84 23.26
N LEU A 242 14.23 1.08 22.45
CA LEU A 242 13.10 1.61 21.69
C LEU A 242 11.96 2.12 22.59
N ALA A 243 11.68 1.41 23.68
CA ALA A 243 10.68 1.81 24.65
C ALA A 243 11.08 3.11 25.39
N GLU A 244 12.35 3.21 25.83
CA GLU A 244 12.91 4.43 26.44
C GLU A 244 12.84 5.62 25.48
N ALA A 245 13.17 5.39 24.21
CA ALA A 245 13.08 6.39 23.15
C ALA A 245 11.64 6.73 22.72
N LYS A 246 10.62 6.10 23.30
CA LYS A 246 9.18 6.27 23.00
C LYS A 246 8.85 6.05 21.52
N VAL A 247 9.47 5.05 20.92
CA VAL A 247 9.21 4.69 19.53
C VAL A 247 7.82 4.08 19.41
N VAL A 248 7.07 4.53 18.41
CA VAL A 248 5.71 4.02 18.12
C VAL A 248 5.66 3.14 16.88
N GLY A 249 6.71 3.15 16.06
CA GLY A 249 6.79 2.32 14.87
C GLY A 249 8.03 2.56 14.02
N ASP A 250 8.07 1.87 12.88
CA ASP A 250 9.14 1.97 11.88
C ASP A 250 8.61 1.91 10.45
N VAL A 251 9.35 2.53 9.53
CA VAL A 251 9.23 2.37 8.08
C VAL A 251 10.54 1.85 7.55
N ALA A 252 10.50 0.67 6.90
CA ALA A 252 11.69 0.05 6.33
C ALA A 252 12.85 -0.01 7.35
N THR A 253 12.57 -0.44 8.59
CA THR A 253 13.50 -0.52 9.73
C THR A 253 14.00 0.80 10.30
N VAL A 254 13.56 1.96 9.82
CA VAL A 254 13.87 3.26 10.43
C VAL A 254 12.74 3.68 11.35
N PHE A 255 13.07 3.89 12.63
CA PHE A 255 12.12 4.13 13.71
C PHE A 255 11.77 5.60 13.88
N PHE A 256 10.56 5.85 14.36
CA PHE A 256 10.04 7.19 14.64
C PHE A 256 9.12 7.22 15.87
N ARG A 257 8.92 8.41 16.42
CA ARG A 257 8.03 8.69 17.56
C ARG A 257 6.64 9.15 17.10
N GLU A 258 5.72 9.30 18.05
CA GLU A 258 4.34 9.72 17.76
C GLU A 258 4.24 11.09 17.08
N ASP A 259 5.14 12.01 17.41
CA ASP A 259 5.24 13.33 16.78
C ASP A 259 5.95 13.30 15.41
N GLY A 260 6.39 12.12 14.97
CA GLY A 260 7.10 11.91 13.72
C GLY A 260 8.61 12.21 13.78
N SER A 261 9.16 12.53 14.95
CA SER A 261 10.60 12.70 15.14
C SER A 261 11.37 11.38 15.09
N ASP A 262 12.57 11.41 14.52
CA ASP A 262 13.49 10.26 14.39
C ASP A 262 14.89 10.51 14.96
N ASP A 263 15.14 11.71 15.48
CA ASP A 263 16.41 12.15 16.03
C ASP A 263 16.72 11.51 17.41
N GLY A 264 17.99 11.22 17.65
CA GLY A 264 18.44 10.65 18.92
C GLY A 264 18.03 9.19 19.17
N ILE A 265 17.33 8.53 18.25
CA ILE A 265 17.05 7.09 18.34
C ILE A 265 18.32 6.32 17.97
N ALA A 266 18.98 5.71 18.96
CA ALA A 266 20.26 5.03 18.78
C ALA A 266 20.20 3.95 17.68
N LEU A 267 19.10 3.19 17.63
CA LEU A 267 18.92 2.09 16.69
C LEU A 267 18.83 2.54 15.21
N ASN A 268 18.47 3.80 14.94
CA ASN A 268 18.48 4.34 13.57
C ASN A 268 19.91 4.43 13.00
N GLN A 269 20.93 4.57 13.86
CA GLN A 269 22.35 4.53 13.43
C GLN A 269 22.77 3.15 12.96
N ARG A 270 22.07 2.10 13.40
CA ARG A 270 22.26 0.69 13.04
C ARG A 270 21.34 0.24 11.91
N SER A 271 20.27 0.98 11.63
CA SER A 271 19.24 0.60 10.67
C SER A 271 19.73 0.74 9.22
N SER A 272 19.35 -0.18 8.35
CA SER A 272 19.74 -0.15 6.93
C SER A 272 18.77 0.60 6.02
N GLY A 273 17.54 0.85 6.44
CA GLY A 273 16.57 1.59 5.63
C GLY A 273 17.00 3.01 5.26
N PRO A 274 16.35 3.61 4.26
CA PRO A 274 16.61 4.98 3.86
C PRO A 274 16.21 5.94 4.99
N ASP A 275 17.02 6.98 5.20
CA ASP A 275 16.67 8.05 6.13
C ASP A 275 15.27 8.60 5.82
N LEU A 276 14.49 8.95 6.85
CA LEU A 276 13.13 9.43 6.65
C LEU A 276 13.04 10.68 5.76
N GLN A 277 14.11 11.48 5.70
CA GLN A 277 14.23 12.60 4.78
C GLN A 277 14.29 12.19 3.30
N VAL A 278 14.92 11.05 2.99
CA VAL A 278 14.93 10.49 1.63
C VAL A 278 13.52 10.06 1.27
N LEU A 279 12.83 9.33 2.15
CA LEU A 279 11.44 8.94 1.93
C LEU A 279 10.55 10.16 1.72
N ARG A 280 10.66 11.21 2.55
CA ARG A 280 9.87 12.45 2.44
C ARG A 280 9.96 13.16 1.07
N ARG A 281 11.05 12.98 0.33
CA ARG A 281 11.27 13.59 -0.99
C ARG A 281 10.61 12.81 -2.13
N VAL A 282 10.25 11.56 -1.89
CA VAL A 282 9.60 10.70 -2.90
C VAL A 282 8.21 11.25 -3.21
N SER A 283 7.94 11.46 -4.50
CA SER A 283 6.69 12.05 -4.98
C SER A 283 5.45 11.26 -4.53
N ARG A 284 5.52 9.93 -4.59
CA ARG A 284 4.43 9.04 -4.20
C ARG A 284 4.90 8.04 -3.14
N ARG A 285 4.32 8.12 -1.95
CA ARG A 285 4.64 7.28 -0.78
C ARG A 285 3.38 6.54 -0.37
N VAL A 286 3.30 5.29 -0.78
CA VAL A 286 2.15 4.40 -0.62
C VAL A 286 2.32 3.57 0.64
N CYS A 287 1.58 3.95 1.67
CA CYS A 287 1.53 3.22 2.93
C CYS A 287 0.35 2.26 2.95
N ILE A 288 0.60 0.99 3.27
CA ILE A 288 -0.43 -0.04 3.35
C ILE A 288 -0.50 -0.54 4.78
N VAL A 289 -1.68 -0.41 5.40
CA VAL A 289 -1.90 -0.73 6.82
C VAL A 289 -3.19 -1.51 6.98
N ALA A 290 -3.18 -2.55 7.81
CA ALA A 290 -4.39 -3.29 8.17
C ALA A 290 -4.39 -3.53 9.68
N GLY A 291 -5.56 -3.34 10.29
CA GLY A 291 -5.76 -3.55 11.73
C GLY A 291 -5.38 -2.35 12.60
N THR A 292 -6.13 -2.20 13.69
CA THR A 292 -6.08 -1.04 14.58
C THR A 292 -4.85 -1.04 15.50
N SER A 293 -4.21 -2.20 15.66
CA SER A 293 -2.95 -2.37 16.38
C SER A 293 -1.76 -1.60 15.78
N LYS A 294 -1.93 -1.05 14.56
CA LYS A 294 -0.94 -0.17 13.90
C LYS A 294 -1.28 1.32 14.00
N LEU A 295 -2.34 1.72 14.72
CA LEU A 295 -2.79 3.12 14.76
C LEU A 295 -1.74 4.09 15.30
N ALA A 296 -1.00 3.73 16.36
CA ALA A 296 0.05 4.60 16.91
C ALA A 296 1.18 4.84 15.90
N SER A 297 1.65 3.76 15.27
CA SER A 297 2.63 3.82 14.18
C SER A 297 2.12 4.62 12.97
N LEU A 298 0.85 4.44 12.60
CA LEU A 298 0.22 5.19 11.52
C LEU A 298 0.15 6.69 11.81
N ARG A 299 -0.20 7.07 13.04
CA ARG A 299 -0.22 8.48 13.47
C ARG A 299 1.19 9.08 13.43
N GLY A 300 2.19 8.38 13.94
CA GLY A 300 3.59 8.81 13.86
C GLY A 300 4.09 8.97 12.43
N ALA A 301 3.75 8.04 11.52
CA ALA A 301 4.14 8.11 10.12
C ALA A 301 3.46 9.27 9.37
N LEU A 302 2.19 9.56 9.70
CA LEU A 302 1.48 10.73 9.18
C LEU A 302 2.09 12.03 9.71
N ALA A 303 2.41 12.11 11.01
CA ALA A 303 3.08 13.26 11.63
C ALA A 303 4.49 13.50 11.04
N ALA A 304 5.22 12.42 10.73
CA ALA A 304 6.52 12.47 10.08
C ALA A 304 6.44 12.89 8.59
N GLY A 305 5.23 13.00 8.02
CA GLY A 305 5.03 13.34 6.61
C GLY A 305 5.50 12.23 5.65
N LEU A 306 5.41 10.97 6.06
CA LEU A 306 5.92 9.84 5.27
C LEU A 306 4.94 9.32 4.23
N ILE A 307 3.69 9.78 4.21
CA ILE A 307 2.60 9.14 3.46
C ILE A 307 1.96 10.16 2.51
N THR A 308 1.76 9.79 1.25
CA THR A 308 0.88 10.53 0.31
C THR A 308 -0.39 9.76 0.01
N ASP A 309 -0.27 8.44 -0.09
CA ASP A 309 -1.36 7.54 -0.43
C ASP A 309 -1.44 6.46 0.66
N LEU A 310 -2.61 6.30 1.26
CA LEU A 310 -2.84 5.41 2.39
C LEU A 310 -3.91 4.37 2.01
N ILE A 311 -3.55 3.10 2.02
CA ILE A 311 -4.49 2.00 1.77
C ILE A 311 -4.72 1.27 3.08
N LEU A 312 -5.95 1.26 3.56
CA LEU A 312 -6.30 0.74 4.87
C LEU A 312 -7.72 0.19 4.96
N ASP A 313 -8.00 -0.64 5.96
CA ASP A 313 -9.34 -1.17 6.17
C ASP A 313 -10.28 -0.17 6.85
N SER A 314 -11.59 -0.36 6.64
CA SER A 314 -12.66 0.51 7.13
C SER A 314 -12.72 0.69 8.64
N ARG A 315 -12.23 -0.26 9.45
CA ARG A 315 -12.18 -0.09 10.91
C ARG A 315 -11.03 0.82 11.31
N THR A 316 -9.82 0.52 10.82
CA THR A 316 -8.63 1.33 11.07
C THR A 316 -8.81 2.77 10.58
N ALA A 317 -9.46 2.95 9.43
CA ALA A 317 -9.76 4.28 8.89
C ALA A 317 -10.67 5.11 9.81
N ARG A 318 -11.74 4.51 10.36
CA ARG A 318 -12.64 5.18 11.31
C ARG A 318 -11.91 5.55 12.59
N GLU A 319 -11.19 4.61 13.21
CA GLU A 319 -10.46 4.87 14.45
C GLU A 319 -9.31 5.89 14.28
N LEU A 320 -8.70 5.97 13.09
CA LEU A 320 -7.75 7.02 12.76
C LEU A 320 -8.40 8.40 12.81
N VAL A 321 -9.59 8.54 12.22
CA VAL A 321 -10.37 9.79 12.26
C VAL A 321 -10.88 10.05 13.68
N ASP A 322 -11.48 9.09 14.36
CA ASP A 322 -12.12 9.33 15.67
C ASP A 322 -11.12 9.66 16.78
N GLY A 323 -9.95 9.01 16.81
CA GLY A 323 -8.95 9.23 17.86
C GLY A 323 -8.05 10.45 17.62
N ALA A 324 -8.19 11.17 16.51
CA ALA A 324 -7.41 12.39 16.27
C ALA A 324 -8.01 13.53 17.13
N PRO A 325 -7.20 14.32 17.87
CA PRO A 325 -7.73 15.51 18.52
C PRO A 325 -8.45 16.37 17.47
N ALA A 326 -9.69 16.76 17.76
CA ALA A 326 -10.49 17.57 16.85
C ALA A 326 -9.73 18.85 16.52
N ASP A 327 -9.38 19.02 15.24
CA ASP A 327 -8.82 20.19 14.56
C ASP A 327 -8.21 21.28 15.46
N ALA A 328 -6.92 21.58 15.24
CA ALA A 328 -6.22 22.76 15.81
C ALA A 328 -6.99 24.09 15.58
N THR A 329 -7.88 24.12 14.59
CA THR A 329 -8.81 25.23 14.29
C THR A 329 -9.87 25.46 15.37
N GLN A 330 -10.29 24.43 16.13
CA GLN A 330 -11.15 24.61 17.31
C GLN A 330 -10.38 25.13 18.51
N ALA A 331 -9.13 24.69 18.71
CA ALA A 331 -8.27 25.21 19.78
C ALA A 331 -7.95 26.71 19.58
N GLU A 332 -7.77 27.17 18.34
CA GLU A 332 -7.63 28.60 18.03
C GLU A 332 -8.94 29.38 18.20
N ARG A 333 -10.10 28.81 17.83
CA ARG A 333 -11.41 29.43 18.10
C ARG A 333 -11.70 29.56 19.60
N TRP A 334 -11.34 28.55 20.39
CA TRP A 334 -11.50 28.57 21.84
C TRP A 334 -10.54 29.58 22.50
N ARG A 335 -9.29 29.67 22.02
CA ARG A 335 -8.32 30.68 22.49
C ARG A 335 -8.71 32.11 22.13
N ARG A 336 -9.31 32.35 20.95
CA ARG A 336 -9.81 33.68 20.56
C ARG A 336 -11.07 34.10 21.30
N HIS A 337 -11.89 33.15 21.73
CA HIS A 337 -13.10 33.44 22.51
C HIS A 337 -12.79 33.75 23.98
N ASN A 338 -11.73 33.14 24.54
CA ASN A 338 -11.33 33.34 25.94
C ASN A 338 -10.19 34.38 26.13
N SER A 339 -9.83 35.14 25.11
CA SER A 339 -8.87 36.25 25.21
C SER A 339 -9.52 37.63 25.05
N SER A 340 -10.84 37.73 25.27
CA SER A 340 -11.62 38.97 25.15
C SER A 340 -12.34 39.37 26.46
N ASP A 341 -11.97 38.76 27.59
CA ASP A 341 -12.36 39.19 28.96
C ASP A 341 -11.09 39.55 29.76
#